data_AF-A0A6P8XP12-F1
#
_entry.id   AF-A0A6P8XP12-F1
#
_cell.length_a   1.000
_cell.length_b   1.000
_cell.length_c   1.000
_cell.angle_alpha   90.00
_cell.angle_beta   90.00
_cell.angle_gamma   90.00
#
_symmetry.space_group_name_H-M   'P 1'
#
loop_
_entity.id
_entity.type
_entity.pdbx_description
1 polymer ?
#
loop_
_entity_poly.entity_id
_entity_poly.type
_entity_poly.pdbx_seq_one_letter_code
_entity_poly.pdbx_strand_id
1 'polypeptide(L)'
;MCWCARVYWTVLQNLFARFYNNLTEQQCDCVCCGCCCCGDYRDVDADSEAGERVSASIVDDDQQLRTQHDYVIVDDADANYAEIECRQIETEAYYFTVDRATAEHMLEGREDGACLVRPFKATDVCIKYIVSIYAGEQYYHLFVRQIDGRQRYGIGQLKPHERHFPSPCDIIEFYAEHALLCTNKQRSQSIRLKPISYA
;
A
#
# COMPACT_ATOMS: atom_id res chain seq x y z
N MET A 1 -7.38 41.99 22.84
CA MET A 1 -6.93 40.84 23.66
C MET A 1 -7.69 39.58 23.23
N CYS A 2 -7.20 38.38 23.56
CA CYS A 2 -7.82 37.07 23.26
C CYS A 2 -7.68 36.51 21.82
N TRP A 3 -6.47 36.49 21.26
CA TRP A 3 -6.13 35.58 20.14
C TRP A 3 -5.93 34.11 20.59
N CYS A 4 -5.58 33.86 21.85
CA CYS A 4 -5.29 32.53 22.38
C CYS A 4 -6.48 31.55 22.30
N ALA A 5 -7.72 32.05 22.43
CA ALA A 5 -8.92 31.21 22.42
C ALA A 5 -9.18 30.52 21.07
N ARG A 6 -8.83 31.17 19.95
CA ARG A 6 -9.08 30.62 18.60
C ARG A 6 -8.13 29.47 18.25
N VAL A 7 -6.89 29.51 18.75
CA VAL A 7 -5.91 28.43 18.58
C VAL A 7 -6.23 27.25 19.50
N TYR A 8 -6.69 27.52 20.73
CA TYR A 8 -7.13 26.48 21.66
C TYR A 8 -8.32 25.67 21.09
N TRP A 9 -9.27 26.34 20.42
CA TRP A 9 -10.42 25.69 19.80
C TRP A 9 -10.06 24.68 18.70
N THR A 10 -9.10 25.00 17.82
CA THR A 10 -8.72 24.09 16.72
C THR A 10 -7.94 22.88 17.22
N VAL A 11 -7.14 23.01 18.28
CA VAL A 11 -6.47 21.87 18.93
C VAL A 11 -7.49 20.97 19.63
N LEU A 12 -8.46 21.55 20.35
CA LEU A 12 -9.56 20.80 20.96
C LEU A 12 -10.39 20.01 19.94
N GLN A 13 -10.74 20.60 18.80
CA GLN A 13 -11.47 19.90 17.73
C GLN A 13 -10.69 18.68 17.20
N ASN A 14 -9.37 18.80 17.01
CA ASN A 14 -8.53 17.68 16.60
C ASN A 14 -8.39 16.59 17.68
N LEU A 15 -8.35 16.98 18.96
CA LEU A 15 -8.31 16.04 20.07
C LEU A 15 -9.64 15.27 20.21
N PHE A 16 -10.77 15.98 20.12
CA PHE A 16 -12.10 15.38 20.16
C PHE A 16 -12.40 14.48 18.96
N ALA A 17 -11.95 14.83 17.75
CA ALA A 17 -12.08 13.95 16.58
C ALA A 17 -11.36 12.61 16.79
N ARG A 18 -10.15 12.62 17.37
CA ARG A 18 -9.42 11.39 17.73
C ARG A 18 -10.09 10.61 18.86
N PHE A 19 -10.64 11.30 19.87
CA PHE A 19 -11.33 10.67 20.99
C PHE A 19 -12.65 10.00 20.56
N TYR A 20 -13.43 10.64 19.68
CA TYR A 20 -14.65 10.06 19.12
C TYR A 20 -14.37 8.83 18.27
N ASN A 21 -13.38 8.88 17.38
CA ASN A 21 -13.01 7.73 16.55
C ASN A 21 -12.60 6.52 17.40
N ASN A 22 -11.86 6.75 18.49
CA ASN A 22 -11.42 5.69 19.41
C ASN A 22 -12.60 5.08 20.21
N LEU A 23 -13.63 5.87 20.55
CA LEU A 23 -14.87 5.36 21.16
C LEU A 23 -15.73 4.55 20.18
N THR A 24 -15.75 4.92 18.89
CA THR A 24 -16.52 4.19 17.86
C THR A 24 -15.91 2.87 17.41
N GLU A 25 -14.61 2.64 17.65
CA GLU A 25 -13.97 1.34 17.38
C GLU A 25 -14.32 0.26 18.43
N GLN A 26 -14.99 0.62 19.53
CA GLN A 26 -15.36 -0.32 20.59
C GLN A 26 -16.77 -0.94 20.44
N GLN A 27 -17.37 -0.86 19.24
CA GLN A 27 -18.68 -1.45 18.96
C GLN A 27 -18.71 -2.19 17.61
N CYS A 28 -17.95 -3.29 17.54
CA CYS A 28 -18.04 -4.26 16.44
C CYS A 28 -19.27 -5.17 16.59
N ASP A 29 -20.44 -4.69 16.15
CA ASP A 29 -21.59 -5.56 15.88
C ASP A 29 -21.29 -6.43 14.64
N CYS A 30 -20.90 -7.68 14.90
CA CYS A 30 -20.50 -8.63 13.87
C CYS A 30 -21.73 -9.33 13.25
N VAL A 31 -22.14 -8.91 12.04
CA VAL A 31 -23.18 -9.60 11.26
C VAL A 31 -22.75 -9.71 9.79
N CYS A 32 -22.27 -10.91 9.41
CA CYS A 32 -22.13 -11.42 8.04
C CYS A 32 -21.12 -10.71 7.09
N CYS A 33 -20.27 -11.38 6.31
CA CYS A 33 -19.94 -12.82 6.21
C CYS A 33 -18.63 -12.95 5.39
N GLY A 34 -17.72 -13.86 5.75
CA GLY A 34 -16.59 -14.27 4.88
C GLY A 34 -15.21 -14.28 5.54
N CYS A 35 -14.75 -15.49 5.90
CA CYS A 35 -13.42 -15.86 6.44
C CYS A 35 -13.12 -15.48 7.90
N CYS A 36 -12.96 -16.53 8.70
CA CYS A 36 -12.68 -16.54 10.13
C CYS A 36 -11.18 -16.28 10.41
N CYS A 37 -10.87 -15.48 11.44
CA CYS A 37 -9.60 -15.51 12.18
C CYS A 37 -9.74 -14.80 13.55
N CYS A 38 -10.76 -15.17 14.33
CA CYS A 38 -10.89 -14.75 15.73
C CYS A 38 -10.25 -15.83 16.62
N GLY A 39 -8.93 -15.77 16.79
CA GLY A 39 -8.21 -16.63 17.73
C GLY A 39 -8.35 -16.11 19.16
N ASP A 40 -9.33 -16.63 19.90
CA ASP A 40 -9.42 -16.41 21.35
C ASP A 40 -8.50 -17.39 22.07
N TYR A 41 -7.62 -16.88 22.94
CA TYR A 41 -6.65 -17.69 23.68
C TYR A 41 -7.32 -18.32 24.91
N ARG A 42 -7.47 -19.65 24.91
CA ARG A 42 -7.80 -20.41 26.13
C ARG A 42 -7.04 -21.73 26.22
N ASP A 43 -6.12 -21.79 27.19
CA ASP A 43 -5.63 -23.03 27.81
C ASP A 43 -6.80 -23.83 28.39
N VAL A 44 -6.82 -25.15 28.15
CA VAL A 44 -7.17 -26.18 29.14
C VAL A 44 -6.44 -27.48 28.76
N ASP A 45 -5.75 -28.09 29.74
CA ASP A 45 -5.15 -29.42 29.64
C ASP A 45 -6.17 -30.59 29.57
N ALA A 46 -5.63 -31.79 29.32
CA ALA A 46 -6.04 -33.11 29.85
C ALA A 46 -6.41 -34.20 28.82
N ASP A 47 -5.82 -35.37 29.08
CA ASP A 47 -5.91 -36.65 28.36
C ASP A 47 -7.33 -37.19 28.17
N SER A 48 -7.58 -37.90 27.05
CA SER A 48 -7.83 -39.36 27.11
C SER A 48 -8.02 -40.06 25.76
N GLU A 49 -7.71 -41.35 25.85
CA GLU A 49 -7.69 -42.46 24.89
C GLU A 49 -8.96 -42.75 24.04
N ALA A 50 -8.77 -43.68 23.08
CA ALA A 50 -9.74 -44.36 22.20
C ALA A 50 -10.38 -43.55 21.04
N GLY A 51 -10.46 -44.03 19.78
CA GLY A 51 -9.90 -45.25 19.17
C GLY A 51 -10.93 -46.04 18.34
N GLU A 52 -10.95 -45.91 17.01
CA GLU A 52 -11.77 -46.77 16.13
C GLU A 52 -11.16 -47.06 14.73
N ARG A 53 -11.63 -48.17 14.11
CA ARG A 53 -11.07 -48.89 12.93
C ARG A 53 -12.22 -49.58 12.16
N VAL A 54 -12.09 -50.10 10.94
CA VAL A 54 -10.97 -50.35 10.00
C VAL A 54 -11.50 -50.11 8.57
N SER A 55 -10.68 -49.75 7.57
CA SER A 55 -10.14 -50.67 6.54
C SER A 55 -9.51 -49.82 5.41
N ALA A 56 -8.30 -50.07 4.90
CA ALA A 56 -7.89 -51.15 3.97
C ALA A 56 -8.68 -51.11 2.64
N SER A 57 -8.08 -51.21 1.44
CA SER A 57 -6.78 -51.80 1.05
C SER A 57 -6.31 -51.36 -0.35
N ILE A 58 -5.01 -51.10 -0.56
CA ILE A 58 -4.33 -51.38 -1.85
C ILE A 58 -2.90 -51.89 -1.59
N VAL A 59 -2.72 -53.18 -1.92
CA VAL A 59 -1.53 -54.00 -2.27
C VAL A 59 -0.10 -53.41 -2.13
N ASP A 60 0.77 -54.16 -1.46
CA ASP A 60 2.26 -54.02 -1.49
C ASP A 60 2.85 -54.27 -2.88
N ASP A 61 3.81 -53.43 -3.30
CA ASP A 61 4.96 -53.86 -4.10
C ASP A 61 6.20 -53.08 -3.61
N ASP A 62 7.22 -53.80 -3.17
CA ASP A 62 8.37 -53.23 -2.45
C ASP A 62 9.61 -53.18 -3.34
N GLN A 63 9.94 -51.99 -3.83
CA GLN A 63 11.27 -51.69 -4.35
C GLN A 63 11.67 -50.22 -4.27
N GLN A 64 12.30 -49.88 -3.14
CA GLN A 64 13.51 -49.05 -3.09
C GLN A 64 13.57 -47.76 -3.94
N LEU A 65 13.00 -46.67 -3.44
CA LEU A 65 13.74 -45.41 -3.28
C LEU A 65 13.01 -44.44 -2.33
N ARG A 66 13.02 -44.77 -1.03
CA ARG A 66 12.69 -43.78 0.01
C ARG A 66 13.86 -42.80 0.14
N THR A 67 13.85 -41.73 -0.65
CA THR A 67 14.66 -40.55 -0.38
C THR A 67 14.17 -39.95 0.93
N GLN A 68 14.80 -40.37 2.02
CA GLN A 68 14.57 -39.83 3.35
C GLN A 68 15.04 -38.37 3.32
N HIS A 69 14.11 -37.44 3.09
CA HIS A 69 14.36 -36.03 3.34
C HIS A 69 14.40 -35.85 4.86
N ASP A 70 15.61 -35.95 5.39
CA ASP A 70 15.96 -35.72 6.77
C ASP A 70 15.86 -34.21 7.05
N TYR A 71 14.64 -33.76 7.36
CA TYR A 71 14.38 -32.39 7.76
C TYR A 71 14.85 -32.18 9.20
N VAL A 72 16.13 -31.85 9.36
CA VAL A 72 16.67 -31.36 10.62
C VAL A 72 16.02 -30.00 10.90
N ILE A 73 15.11 -29.98 11.88
CA ILE A 73 14.64 -28.74 12.50
C ILE A 73 15.81 -28.22 13.34
N VAL A 74 16.55 -27.26 12.79
CA VAL A 74 17.57 -26.50 13.51
C VAL A 74 16.82 -25.48 14.38
N ASP A 75 17.22 -25.33 15.66
CA ASP A 75 16.57 -24.42 16.60
C ASP A 75 16.34 -23.02 15.98
N ASP A 76 15.11 -22.50 16.06
CA ASP A 76 14.66 -21.24 15.43
C ASP A 76 15.37 -19.96 15.95
N ALA A 77 16.38 -20.11 16.82
CA ALA A 77 17.06 -19.05 17.54
C ALA A 77 17.97 -18.14 16.68
N ASP A 78 18.27 -18.53 15.43
CA ASP A 78 19.19 -17.79 14.54
C ASP A 78 18.57 -17.48 13.16
N ALA A 79 17.24 -17.52 13.06
CA ALA A 79 16.50 -17.04 11.90
C ALA A 79 16.59 -15.50 11.83
N ASN A 80 17.66 -14.98 11.25
CA ASN A 80 17.82 -13.57 10.95
C ASN A 80 16.79 -13.13 9.88
N TYR A 81 15.60 -12.75 10.33
CA TYR A 81 14.59 -12.07 9.53
C TYR A 81 15.12 -10.70 9.12
N ALA A 82 15.95 -10.66 8.08
CA ALA A 82 16.27 -9.44 7.38
C ALA A 82 14.97 -8.83 6.85
N GLU A 83 14.53 -7.74 7.50
CA GLU A 83 13.40 -6.95 7.02
C GLU A 83 13.69 -6.56 5.56
N ILE A 84 12.84 -7.00 4.63
CA ILE A 84 13.02 -6.67 3.22
C ILE A 84 12.72 -5.18 3.07
N GLU A 85 13.78 -4.36 3.08
CA GLU A 85 13.71 -2.91 2.93
C GLU A 85 12.93 -2.57 1.66
N CYS A 86 11.67 -2.14 1.85
CA CYS A 86 10.82 -1.71 0.75
C CYS A 86 11.37 -0.39 0.21
N ARG A 87 11.80 -0.39 -1.04
CA ARG A 87 12.39 0.76 -1.75
C ARG A 87 11.54 2.02 -1.54
N GLN A 88 12.15 3.03 -0.91
CA GLN A 88 11.50 4.29 -0.58
C GLN A 88 11.45 5.19 -1.82
N ILE A 89 10.36 5.92 -2.02
CA ILE A 89 10.26 6.82 -3.18
C ILE A 89 11.03 8.11 -2.95
N GLU A 90 11.27 8.47 -1.69
CA GLU A 90 12.05 9.62 -1.26
C GLU A 90 13.52 9.57 -1.70
N THR A 91 14.07 8.37 -1.97
CA THR A 91 15.44 8.18 -2.44
C THR A 91 15.58 8.21 -3.96
N GLU A 92 14.47 8.36 -4.71
CA GLU A 92 14.46 8.29 -6.16
C GLU A 92 14.87 9.62 -6.82
N ALA A 93 15.63 9.56 -7.91
CA ALA A 93 16.10 10.75 -8.64
C ALA A 93 14.97 11.60 -9.27
N TYR A 94 13.74 11.07 -9.31
CA TYR A 94 12.53 11.76 -9.78
C TYR A 94 11.63 12.27 -8.65
N TYR A 95 12.06 12.14 -7.39
CA TYR A 95 11.34 12.67 -6.22
C TYR A 95 11.86 14.06 -5.83
N PHE A 96 10.95 15.03 -5.70
CA PHE A 96 11.28 16.41 -5.34
C PHE A 96 10.29 16.97 -4.32
N THR A 97 10.80 17.63 -3.27
CA THR A 97 9.99 18.22 -2.18
C THR A 97 9.31 19.56 -2.53
N VAL A 98 8.97 19.73 -3.81
CA VAL A 98 8.49 20.97 -4.43
C VAL A 98 6.96 21.13 -4.34
N ASP A 99 6.47 22.35 -4.57
CA ASP A 99 5.04 22.60 -4.72
C ASP A 99 4.54 22.34 -6.16
N ARG A 100 3.28 22.69 -6.45
CA ARG A 100 2.68 22.51 -7.77
C ARG A 100 3.34 23.39 -8.83
N ALA A 101 3.52 24.67 -8.57
CA ALA A 101 3.99 25.64 -9.57
C ALA A 101 5.46 25.40 -9.92
N THR A 102 6.29 25.09 -8.92
CA THR A 102 7.68 24.68 -9.17
C THR A 102 7.74 23.37 -9.97
N ALA A 103 6.86 22.40 -9.69
CA ALA A 103 6.82 21.15 -10.45
C ALA A 103 6.38 21.34 -11.91
N GLU A 104 5.43 22.24 -12.18
CA GLU A 104 5.04 22.62 -13.55
C GLU A 104 6.24 23.25 -14.29
N HIS A 105 6.95 24.20 -13.67
CA HIS A 105 8.14 24.83 -14.26
C HIS A 105 9.31 23.84 -14.50
N MET A 106 9.54 22.87 -13.62
CA MET A 106 10.56 21.81 -13.83
C MET A 106 10.24 20.86 -15.00
N LEU A 107 8.96 20.79 -15.39
CA LEU A 107 8.46 19.99 -16.51
C LEU A 107 8.24 20.82 -17.79
N GLU A 108 8.37 22.15 -17.71
CA GLU A 108 8.17 23.08 -18.82
C GLU A 108 9.16 22.80 -19.97
N GLY A 109 8.63 22.74 -21.20
CA GLY A 109 9.43 22.45 -22.40
C GLY A 109 10.00 21.04 -22.52
N ARG A 110 9.66 20.11 -21.60
CA ARG A 110 10.02 18.69 -21.71
C ARG A 110 9.12 17.94 -22.71
N GLU A 111 9.45 16.68 -22.95
CA GLU A 111 8.67 15.81 -23.83
C GLU A 111 7.37 15.28 -23.19
N ASP A 112 6.42 14.84 -24.02
CA ASP A 112 5.20 14.19 -23.56
C ASP A 112 5.50 12.94 -22.74
N GLY A 113 4.89 12.88 -21.55
CA GLY A 113 5.09 11.83 -20.56
C GLY A 113 6.11 12.18 -19.48
N ALA A 114 6.89 13.26 -19.63
CA ALA A 114 7.83 13.72 -18.61
C ALA A 114 7.12 13.92 -17.27
N CYS A 115 7.64 13.30 -16.21
CA CYS A 115 6.99 13.31 -14.90
C CYS A 115 7.96 13.40 -13.73
N LEU A 116 7.43 13.83 -12.59
CA LEU A 116 8.12 13.84 -11.30
C LEU A 116 7.16 13.52 -10.17
N VAL A 117 7.68 13.06 -9.05
CA VAL A 117 6.90 12.78 -7.83
C VAL A 117 7.23 13.80 -6.75
N ARG A 118 6.20 14.23 -6.01
CA ARG A 118 6.32 15.22 -4.94
C ARG A 118 5.38 14.92 -3.77
N PRO A 119 5.70 15.33 -2.53
CA PRO A 119 4.87 15.03 -1.37
C PRO A 119 3.53 15.76 -1.41
N PHE A 120 2.50 15.12 -0.86
CA PHE A 120 1.22 15.75 -0.58
C PHE A 120 1.27 16.51 0.75
N LYS A 121 0.90 17.80 0.75
CA LYS A 121 1.06 18.70 1.91
C LYS A 121 -0.25 19.03 2.66
N ALA A 122 -1.40 18.45 2.27
CA ALA A 122 -2.69 18.73 2.90
C ALA A 122 -3.13 17.58 3.84
N THR A 123 -4.21 17.80 4.59
CA THR A 123 -4.66 16.94 5.69
C THR A 123 -5.38 15.65 5.29
N ASP A 124 -5.31 15.22 4.03
CA ASP A 124 -5.84 13.93 3.60
C ASP A 124 -4.84 12.83 3.97
N VAL A 125 -5.22 11.97 4.91
CA VAL A 125 -4.35 10.90 5.45
C VAL A 125 -4.06 9.82 4.41
N CYS A 126 -4.92 9.66 3.41
CA CYS A 126 -4.83 8.62 2.39
C CYS A 126 -3.92 9.03 1.23
N ILE A 127 -3.79 10.32 0.92
CA ILE A 127 -2.91 10.80 -0.17
C ILE A 127 -1.50 11.03 0.37
N LYS A 128 -0.51 10.33 -0.18
CA LYS A 128 0.90 10.47 0.23
C LYS A 128 1.71 11.34 -0.73
N TYR A 129 1.55 11.12 -2.03
CA TYR A 129 2.32 11.80 -3.06
C TYR A 129 1.42 12.32 -4.20
N ILE A 130 2.00 13.14 -5.06
CA ILE A 130 1.44 13.55 -6.34
C ILE A 130 2.46 13.22 -7.42
N VAL A 131 2.03 12.52 -8.48
CA VAL A 131 2.75 12.47 -9.75
C VAL A 131 2.34 13.69 -10.56
N SER A 132 3.27 14.62 -10.79
CA SER A 132 3.11 15.70 -11.76
C SER A 132 3.60 15.20 -13.13
N ILE A 133 2.81 15.39 -14.18
CA ILE A 133 3.07 14.88 -15.54
C ILE A 133 2.84 16.02 -16.53
N TYR A 134 3.73 16.20 -17.50
CA TYR A 134 3.52 17.05 -18.67
C TYR A 134 3.16 16.21 -19.89
N ALA A 135 2.10 16.60 -20.60
CA ALA A 135 1.73 16.01 -21.88
C ALA A 135 0.84 16.95 -22.71
N GLY A 136 1.16 17.09 -24.00
CA GLY A 136 0.49 17.91 -25.00
C GLY A 136 0.05 19.28 -24.49
N GLU A 137 1.02 20.06 -24.03
CA GLU A 137 0.89 21.43 -23.53
C GLU A 137 0.02 21.57 -22.26
N GLN A 138 -0.23 20.49 -21.52
CA GLN A 138 -0.96 20.49 -20.26
C GLN A 138 -0.21 19.74 -19.15
N TYR A 139 -0.50 20.14 -17.91
CA TYR A 139 -0.01 19.49 -16.69
C TYR A 139 -1.13 18.69 -16.02
N TYR A 140 -0.85 17.42 -15.73
CA TYR A 140 -1.72 16.52 -14.98
C TYR A 140 -1.09 16.24 -13.61
N HIS A 141 -1.92 16.22 -12.57
CA HIS A 141 -1.48 15.92 -11.19
C HIS A 141 -2.32 14.78 -10.65
N LEU A 142 -1.71 13.60 -10.55
CA LEU A 142 -2.37 12.39 -10.10
C LEU A 142 -1.97 12.07 -8.66
N PHE A 143 -2.95 11.95 -7.77
CA PHE A 143 -2.72 11.55 -6.39
C PHE A 143 -2.22 10.10 -6.33
N VAL A 144 -1.19 9.85 -5.52
CA VAL A 144 -0.82 8.50 -5.07
C VAL A 144 -1.49 8.30 -3.73
N ARG A 145 -2.53 7.46 -3.71
CA ARG A 145 -3.29 7.10 -2.52
C ARG A 145 -2.76 5.81 -1.92
N GLN A 146 -2.59 5.78 -0.61
CA GLN A 146 -2.48 4.55 0.18
C GLN A 146 -3.90 4.00 0.44
N ILE A 147 -4.06 2.68 0.41
CA ILE A 147 -5.35 1.99 0.49
C ILE A 147 -5.39 1.13 1.77
N ASP A 148 -6.46 1.25 2.54
CA ASP A 148 -6.77 0.49 3.77
C ASP A 148 -5.68 0.50 4.86
N GLY A 149 -4.81 1.51 4.86
CA GLY A 149 -3.64 1.57 5.76
C GLY A 149 -2.58 0.50 5.50
N ARG A 150 -2.75 -0.33 4.45
CA ARG A 150 -1.82 -1.40 4.06
C ARG A 150 -0.73 -0.82 3.15
N GLN A 151 0.31 -1.62 2.88
CA GLN A 151 1.29 -1.34 1.81
C GLN A 151 0.67 -1.63 0.44
N ARG A 152 -0.35 -0.84 0.08
CA ARG A 152 -1.05 -0.90 -1.20
C ARG A 152 -1.37 0.51 -1.66
N TYR A 153 -1.03 0.80 -2.91
CA TYR A 153 -1.14 2.14 -3.49
C TYR A 153 -1.96 2.13 -4.78
N GLY A 154 -2.67 3.22 -5.05
CA GLY A 154 -3.44 3.46 -6.27
C GLY A 154 -3.24 4.88 -6.82
N ILE A 155 -3.44 5.07 -8.13
CA ILE A 155 -3.15 6.34 -8.83
C ILE A 155 -4.40 7.07 -9.34
N GLY A 156 -4.46 8.38 -9.05
CA GLY A 156 -5.56 9.27 -9.38
C GLY A 156 -6.74 9.10 -8.43
N GLN A 157 -7.94 9.42 -8.92
CA GLN A 157 -9.20 9.19 -8.19
C GLN A 157 -9.50 7.69 -8.06
N LEU A 158 -10.24 7.32 -7.01
CA LEU A 158 -10.75 5.95 -6.79
C LEU A 158 -11.60 5.50 -7.98
N LYS A 159 -11.33 4.29 -8.49
CA LYS A 159 -12.09 3.67 -9.60
C LYS A 159 -12.48 2.24 -9.23
N PRO A 160 -13.63 1.72 -9.72
CA PRO A 160 -13.94 0.30 -9.60
C PRO A 160 -12.88 -0.54 -10.33
N HIS A 161 -12.46 -1.64 -9.72
CA HIS A 161 -11.43 -2.55 -10.24
C HIS A 161 -10.09 -1.86 -10.59
N GLU A 162 -9.69 -0.84 -9.84
CA GLU A 162 -8.39 -0.21 -10.05
C GLU A 162 -7.21 -1.15 -9.75
N ARG A 163 -6.08 -0.92 -10.44
CA ARG A 163 -4.84 -1.63 -10.18
C ARG A 163 -4.22 -1.11 -8.88
N HIS A 164 -3.92 -2.02 -7.97
CA HIS A 164 -3.16 -1.75 -6.76
C HIS A 164 -1.70 -2.15 -6.93
N PHE A 165 -0.82 -1.39 -6.29
CA PHE A 165 0.64 -1.52 -6.37
C PHE A 165 1.25 -1.73 -4.97
N PRO A 166 2.33 -2.53 -4.81
CA PRO A 166 2.97 -2.73 -3.50
C PRO A 166 3.60 -1.44 -2.95
N SER A 167 4.25 -0.66 -3.82
CA SER A 167 4.89 0.61 -3.49
C SER A 167 4.48 1.74 -4.46
N PRO A 168 4.75 3.00 -4.10
CA PRO A 168 4.67 4.14 -5.02
C PRO A 168 5.64 4.03 -6.22
N CYS A 169 6.80 3.38 -6.04
CA CYS A 169 7.80 3.20 -7.10
C CYS A 169 7.26 2.28 -8.21
N ASP A 170 6.59 1.18 -7.84
CA ASP A 170 5.98 0.23 -8.79
C ASP A 170 4.95 0.91 -9.71
N ILE A 171 4.27 1.97 -9.24
CA ILE A 171 3.36 2.77 -10.06
C ILE A 171 4.13 3.44 -11.20
N ILE A 172 5.26 4.07 -10.87
CA ILE A 172 6.07 4.83 -11.81
C ILE A 172 6.70 3.88 -12.84
N GLU A 173 7.26 2.76 -12.38
CA GLU A 173 7.88 1.74 -13.24
C GLU A 173 6.85 1.08 -14.16
N PHE A 174 5.70 0.65 -13.62
CA PHE A 174 4.64 0.05 -14.42
C PHE A 174 4.16 1.00 -15.53
N TYR A 175 3.90 2.27 -15.22
CA TYR A 175 3.43 3.24 -16.21
C TYR A 175 4.55 3.85 -17.07
N ALA A 176 5.82 3.54 -16.82
CA ALA A 176 6.90 3.81 -17.80
C ALA A 176 6.79 2.87 -19.01
N GLU A 177 6.38 1.62 -18.78
CA GLU A 177 6.16 0.63 -19.84
C GLU A 177 4.72 0.62 -20.38
N HIS A 178 3.74 0.87 -19.52
CA HIS A 178 2.31 0.77 -19.80
C HIS A 178 1.66 2.14 -20.00
N ALA A 179 0.69 2.23 -20.91
CA ALA A 179 -0.02 3.48 -21.17
C ALA A 179 -0.93 3.88 -20.00
N LEU A 180 -0.77 5.13 -19.54
CA LEU A 180 -1.58 5.82 -18.54
C LEU A 180 -2.53 6.80 -19.23
N LEU A 181 -3.83 6.63 -19.00
CA LEU A 181 -4.85 7.56 -19.50
C LEU A 181 -4.97 8.76 -18.54
N CYS A 182 -4.48 9.91 -19.00
CA CYS A 182 -4.63 11.20 -18.33
C CYS A 182 -5.82 11.95 -18.92
N THR A 183 -6.82 12.27 -18.10
CA THR A 183 -8.06 12.94 -18.53
C THR A 183 -8.31 14.22 -17.73
N ASN A 184 -8.63 15.29 -18.45
CA ASN A 184 -9.12 16.56 -17.92
C ASN A 184 -10.45 16.92 -18.65
N LYS A 185 -11.15 17.96 -18.20
CA LYS A 185 -12.44 18.41 -18.75
C LYS A 185 -12.44 18.69 -20.27
N GLN A 186 -11.26 18.93 -20.85
CA GLN A 186 -11.10 19.33 -22.25
C GLN A 186 -10.54 18.20 -23.14
N ARG A 187 -9.69 17.33 -22.61
CA ARG A 187 -8.89 16.36 -23.38
C ARG A 187 -8.57 15.11 -22.56
N SER A 188 -8.40 14.01 -23.27
CA SER A 188 -7.79 12.77 -22.77
C SER A 188 -6.54 12.47 -23.58
N GLN A 189 -5.47 12.06 -22.92
CA GLN A 189 -4.21 11.65 -23.54
C GLN A 189 -3.74 10.32 -22.95
N SER A 190 -3.22 9.46 -23.82
CA SER A 190 -2.62 8.18 -23.45
C SER A 190 -1.11 8.34 -23.52
N ILE A 191 -0.43 8.32 -22.37
CA ILE A 191 1.01 8.59 -22.26
C ILE A 191 1.72 7.48 -21.50
N ARG A 192 3.03 7.33 -21.69
CA ARG A 192 3.90 6.56 -20.80
C ARG A 192 4.67 7.55 -19.94
N LEU A 193 4.89 7.22 -18.67
CA LEU A 193 5.67 8.03 -17.75
C LEU A 193 7.15 8.01 -18.14
N LYS A 194 7.78 9.18 -18.09
CA LYS A 194 9.22 9.36 -18.29
C LYS A 194 9.75 10.14 -17.09
N PRO A 195 10.16 9.43 -16.01
CA PRO A 195 10.61 10.08 -14.79
C PRO A 195 11.84 10.93 -15.08
N ILE A 196 11.78 12.22 -14.73
CA ILE A 196 12.91 13.12 -14.92
C ILE A 196 13.95 12.88 -13.82
N SER A 197 15.22 12.94 -14.19
CA SER A 197 16.30 13.10 -13.22
C SER A 197 16.90 14.51 -13.32
N TYR A 198 17.36 15.02 -12.19
CA TYR A 198 18.33 16.11 -12.12
C TYR A 198 19.60 15.53 -11.50
N ALA A 199 20.67 15.50 -12.30
CA ALA A 199 22.02 15.11 -11.89
C ALA A 199 22.87 16.34 -11.56
#